data_AF-A0A165X6G6-F1
#
_entry.id   AF-A0A165X6G6-F1
#
_cell.length_a   1.000
_cell.length_b   1.000
_cell.length_c   1.000
_cell.angle_alpha   90.00
_cell.angle_beta   90.00
_cell.angle_gamma   90.00
#
_symmetry.space_group_name_H-M   'P 1'
#
loop_
_entity.id
_entity.type
_entity.pdbx_description
1 polymer ?
#
loop_
_entity_poly.entity_id
_entity_poly.type
_entity_poly.pdbx_seq_one_letter_code
_entity_poly.pdbx_strand_id
1 'polypeptide(L)'
;MQSNTLLAFDDAHWDPRLEDGDWLSGSPTNDPDFDEFMDFDPVLGDAQAFPTSGFGASDALKQVDTATSPRAELEPSSICVSTVFNFDRVDPGGSAPDIDLVASDGVHFAVNAAKLRANSLNGFDGLLLPTSTTAAVPLSSKVLNMLLHTIYGLSAREYAPTVDELTATIDASERYGLSVEALAHNPTSPLYEAILFRAPSQPLECYSLAAHAKLDELAIAVSSYTLSVHLPDITEETAEHMGARYLRRLFFLHLGRMEALKRILRTPFIPHSPTEDCDGSKEYPPHDEWVKRAAEIVWNASPNISPISLETRLSDIAKADCTECQYHLEHRIKRLITEWSLVKNTI
;
A
#
# COMPACT_ATOMS: atom_id res chain seq x y z
N MET A 1 -20.33 -32.92 -32.80
CA MET A 1 -20.04 -32.19 -34.05
C MET A 1 -20.59 -30.77 -33.93
N GLN A 2 -19.73 -29.80 -33.64
CA GLN A 2 -19.83 -28.41 -34.07
C GLN A 2 -18.49 -27.76 -33.73
N SER A 3 -18.00 -26.88 -34.62
CA SER A 3 -16.56 -26.64 -34.77
C SER A 3 -16.14 -25.25 -34.32
N ASN A 4 -14.86 -25.17 -33.93
CA ASN A 4 -14.03 -24.00 -33.70
C ASN A 4 -14.36 -22.76 -34.55
N THR A 5 -14.21 -21.60 -33.91
CA THR A 5 -13.49 -20.46 -34.51
C THR A 5 -12.59 -19.83 -33.45
N LEU A 6 -11.45 -20.46 -33.16
CA LEU A 6 -10.31 -19.74 -32.58
C LEU A 6 -9.70 -18.91 -33.71
N LEU A 7 -9.61 -17.60 -33.52
CA LEU A 7 -8.86 -16.74 -34.43
C LEU A 7 -7.37 -17.11 -34.33
N ALA A 8 -6.74 -17.33 -35.48
CA ALA A 8 -5.30 -17.55 -35.55
C ALA A 8 -4.59 -16.29 -35.08
N PHE A 9 -3.71 -16.43 -34.08
CA PHE A 9 -2.67 -15.45 -33.84
C PHE A 9 -1.62 -15.60 -34.94
N ASP A 10 -1.26 -14.50 -35.58
CA ASP A 10 -0.31 -14.47 -36.68
C ASP A 10 1.11 -14.27 -36.11
N ASP A 11 1.99 -15.26 -36.28
CA ASP A 11 3.32 -15.33 -35.64
C ASP A 11 4.35 -14.30 -36.20
N ALA A 12 3.92 -13.38 -37.06
CA ALA A 12 4.79 -12.59 -37.95
C ALA A 12 5.21 -11.20 -37.42
N HIS A 13 4.94 -10.85 -36.15
CA HIS A 13 5.20 -9.48 -35.65
C HIS A 13 5.83 -9.36 -34.25
N TRP A 14 6.89 -10.13 -34.02
CA TRP A 14 7.93 -9.76 -33.04
C TRP A 14 9.12 -9.12 -33.76
N ASP A 15 9.18 -7.78 -33.79
CA ASP A 15 10.33 -7.04 -34.30
C ASP A 15 11.55 -7.27 -33.36
N PRO A 16 12.71 -7.73 -33.86
CA PRO A 16 13.89 -7.98 -33.05
C PRO A 16 14.67 -6.71 -32.64
N ARG A 17 14.16 -5.50 -32.90
CA ARG A 17 14.85 -4.23 -32.59
C ARG A 17 14.58 -3.67 -31.19
N LEU A 18 15.05 -4.40 -30.18
CA LEU A 18 15.36 -3.85 -28.86
C LEU A 18 16.73 -4.41 -28.44
N GLU A 19 17.80 -3.74 -28.90
CA GLU A 19 19.16 -4.05 -28.46
C GLU A 19 19.37 -3.66 -26.99
N ASP A 20 20.31 -4.35 -26.34
CA ASP A 20 20.52 -4.39 -24.89
C ASP A 20 20.54 -3.02 -24.19
N GLY A 21 19.43 -2.68 -23.53
CA GLY A 21 19.38 -1.66 -22.49
C GLY A 21 19.94 -2.20 -21.17
N ASP A 22 21.04 -1.63 -20.70
CA ASP A 22 21.83 -2.12 -19.56
C ASP A 22 21.17 -1.80 -18.20
N TRP A 23 20.07 -2.49 -17.88
CA TRP A 23 19.26 -2.27 -16.67
C TRP A 23 19.88 -2.80 -15.36
N LEU A 24 21.15 -3.23 -15.36
CA LEU A 24 21.84 -3.84 -14.22
C LEU A 24 23.18 -3.17 -13.90
N SER A 25 23.18 -1.85 -13.71
CA SER A 25 24.25 -1.14 -12.99
C SER A 25 23.72 0.10 -12.27
N GLY A 26 23.97 0.18 -10.95
CA GLY A 26 23.43 1.26 -10.12
C GLY A 26 24.35 2.47 -10.01
N SER A 27 23.82 3.67 -10.28
CA SER A 27 24.19 4.93 -9.62
C SER A 27 23.13 6.02 -9.89
N PRO A 28 22.92 6.99 -8.97
CA PRO A 28 21.67 7.76 -8.93
C PRO A 28 21.75 9.12 -9.63
N THR A 29 22.07 9.16 -10.92
CA THR A 29 21.88 10.34 -11.78
C THR A 29 21.77 9.93 -13.25
N ASN A 30 20.56 10.05 -13.82
CA ASN A 30 20.24 10.43 -15.20
C ASN A 30 18.79 9.97 -15.48
N ASP A 31 17.87 10.91 -15.74
CA ASP A 31 16.55 10.58 -16.30
C ASP A 31 16.76 10.09 -17.75
N PRO A 32 16.27 8.89 -18.13
CA PRO A 32 16.18 8.50 -19.53
C PRO A 32 15.06 9.29 -20.22
N ASP A 33 15.31 9.67 -21.48
CA ASP A 33 14.47 10.59 -22.24
C ASP A 33 13.04 10.04 -22.43
N PHE A 34 12.03 10.89 -22.22
CA PHE A 34 10.65 10.47 -21.96
C PHE A 34 9.73 10.51 -23.20
N ASP A 35 10.13 11.23 -24.25
CA ASP A 35 9.28 11.54 -25.41
C ASP A 35 9.03 10.33 -26.34
N GLU A 36 9.78 9.23 -26.22
CA GLU A 36 9.64 8.04 -27.10
C GLU A 36 8.49 7.09 -26.67
N PHE A 37 7.89 7.26 -25.49
CA PHE A 37 6.93 6.30 -24.91
C PHE A 37 5.44 6.66 -25.04
N MET A 38 5.09 7.91 -25.41
CA MET A 38 3.72 8.45 -25.22
C MET A 38 3.11 9.12 -26.47
N ASP A 39 3.35 8.58 -27.66
CA ASP A 39 2.64 8.98 -28.88
C ASP A 39 1.25 8.31 -28.94
N PHE A 40 0.23 8.98 -28.39
CA PHE A 40 -1.18 8.62 -28.50
C PHE A 40 -2.03 9.81 -28.95
N ASP A 41 -2.54 9.73 -30.18
CA ASP A 41 -3.42 10.74 -30.80
C ASP A 41 -4.77 10.91 -30.02
N PRO A 42 -5.14 12.13 -29.59
CA PRO A 42 -6.39 12.37 -28.87
C PRO A 42 -7.53 12.81 -29.81
N VAL A 43 -8.66 12.08 -29.81
CA VAL A 43 -9.86 12.44 -30.58
C VAL A 43 -11.14 12.44 -29.72
N LEU A 44 -11.54 13.67 -29.34
CA LEU A 44 -12.90 14.19 -29.06
C LEU A 44 -13.85 13.52 -28.05
N GLY A 45 -14.52 14.37 -27.26
CA GLY A 45 -15.79 14.03 -26.60
C GLY A 45 -16.31 15.04 -25.56
N ASP A 46 -16.67 16.26 -25.96
CA ASP A 46 -17.30 17.24 -25.04
C ASP A 46 -18.62 16.71 -24.43
N ALA A 47 -18.79 16.85 -23.11
CA ALA A 47 -20.06 16.62 -22.41
C ALA A 47 -20.47 17.86 -21.60
N GLN A 48 -21.61 18.46 -21.97
CA GLN A 48 -22.14 19.68 -21.37
C GLN A 48 -22.86 19.45 -20.04
N ALA A 49 -22.74 20.40 -19.12
CA ALA A 49 -23.50 20.45 -17.86
C ALA A 49 -24.77 21.30 -17.97
N PHE A 50 -25.87 20.87 -17.32
CA PHE A 50 -27.05 21.67 -16.91
C PHE A 50 -27.91 20.84 -15.92
N PRO A 51 -28.86 21.41 -15.16
CA PRO A 51 -28.76 22.65 -14.37
C PRO A 51 -29.33 22.49 -12.93
N THR A 52 -29.10 23.50 -12.08
CA THR A 52 -29.65 23.59 -10.71
C THR A 52 -31.04 24.24 -10.64
N SER A 53 -31.93 23.67 -9.83
CA SER A 53 -33.14 24.29 -9.25
C SER A 53 -33.68 23.40 -8.12
N GLY A 54 -34.40 23.86 -7.09
CA GLY A 54 -34.72 25.24 -6.68
C GLY A 54 -35.86 25.25 -5.65
N PHE A 55 -35.68 25.98 -4.53
CA PHE A 55 -36.69 26.45 -3.55
C PHE A 55 -37.61 25.46 -2.80
N GLY A 56 -37.71 25.67 -1.48
CA GLY A 56 -38.68 24.98 -0.61
C GLY A 56 -38.60 25.42 0.86
N ALA A 57 -38.88 26.70 1.16
CA ALA A 57 -38.95 27.20 2.54
C ALA A 57 -40.38 27.12 3.09
N SER A 58 -40.54 26.74 4.37
CA SER A 58 -41.69 27.13 5.20
C SER A 58 -41.42 26.90 6.69
N ASP A 59 -41.77 27.89 7.51
CA ASP A 59 -41.76 27.86 8.97
C ASP A 59 -42.76 26.86 9.57
N ALA A 60 -42.44 26.38 10.78
CA ALA A 60 -43.44 25.94 11.76
C ALA A 60 -42.93 26.08 13.20
N LEU A 61 -43.05 27.30 13.76
CA LEU A 61 -42.84 27.56 15.19
C LEU A 61 -43.83 26.77 16.06
N LYS A 62 -43.34 26.10 17.11
CA LYS A 62 -44.14 25.75 18.31
C LYS A 62 -43.38 25.99 19.61
N GLN A 63 -43.85 27.01 20.32
CA GLN A 63 -43.64 27.32 21.75
C GLN A 63 -44.95 27.03 22.50
N VAL A 64 -45.00 26.73 23.80
CA VAL A 64 -44.01 26.44 24.86
C VAL A 64 -44.68 25.43 25.80
N ASP A 65 -43.93 24.63 26.58
CA ASP A 65 -44.44 24.23 27.91
C ASP A 65 -43.34 24.07 28.96
N THR A 66 -43.59 24.63 30.14
CA THR A 66 -42.58 24.82 31.21
C THR A 66 -43.08 24.18 32.50
N ALA A 67 -42.46 23.09 32.96
CA ALA A 67 -42.75 22.55 34.28
C ALA A 67 -41.57 21.79 34.92
N THR A 68 -41.08 22.36 36.03
CA THR A 68 -40.58 21.64 37.22
C THR A 68 -39.36 20.71 37.05
N SER A 69 -38.18 21.23 37.38
CA SER A 69 -36.98 20.46 37.67
C SER A 69 -37.16 19.52 38.88
N PRO A 70 -36.89 18.21 38.73
CA PRO A 70 -36.36 17.41 39.82
C PRO A 70 -34.85 17.71 39.94
N ARG A 71 -34.40 17.91 41.18
CA ARG A 71 -32.99 18.06 41.54
C ARG A 71 -32.24 16.78 41.15
N ALA A 72 -31.50 16.82 40.04
CA ALA A 72 -30.66 15.72 39.63
C ALA A 72 -29.65 15.41 40.73
N GLU A 73 -29.71 14.20 41.27
CA GLU A 73 -28.63 13.65 42.07
C GLU A 73 -27.41 13.51 41.15
N LEU A 74 -26.26 13.99 41.62
CA LEU A 74 -24.99 13.84 40.90
C LEU A 74 -24.58 12.37 41.00
N GLU A 75 -25.11 11.55 40.09
CA GLU A 75 -24.48 10.30 39.70
C GLU A 75 -22.98 10.56 39.49
N PRO A 76 -22.08 9.74 40.05
CA PRO A 76 -20.66 9.92 39.85
C PRO A 76 -20.36 9.72 38.36
N SER A 77 -20.18 10.83 37.64
CA SER A 77 -19.84 10.84 36.22
C SER A 77 -18.60 9.99 36.02
N SER A 78 -18.77 8.80 35.45
CA SER A 78 -17.69 7.84 35.28
C SER A 78 -16.66 8.44 34.34
N ILE A 79 -15.53 8.87 34.90
CA ILE A 79 -14.45 9.48 34.13
C ILE A 79 -13.77 8.37 33.33
N CYS A 80 -13.87 8.43 32.01
CA CYS A 80 -13.12 7.55 31.13
C CYS A 80 -11.67 8.03 31.06
N VAL A 81 -10.72 7.20 31.50
CA VAL A 81 -9.28 7.52 31.53
C VAL A 81 -8.53 6.50 30.69
N SER A 82 -7.52 6.93 29.94
CA SER A 82 -6.62 6.03 29.22
C SER A 82 -5.91 5.05 30.17
N THR A 83 -5.91 3.77 29.81
CA THR A 83 -5.19 2.70 30.54
C THR A 83 -3.67 2.86 30.48
N VAL A 84 -3.16 3.58 29.48
CA VAL A 84 -1.73 3.86 29.27
C VAL A 84 -1.35 5.24 29.83
N PHE A 85 -2.15 6.26 29.57
CA PHE A 85 -1.90 7.66 29.94
C PHE A 85 -2.80 8.10 31.10
N ASN A 86 -2.45 7.72 32.32
CA ASN A 86 -3.16 8.05 33.56
C ASN A 86 -2.20 8.54 34.65
N PHE A 87 -2.74 9.27 35.63
CA PHE A 87 -1.96 9.90 36.69
C PHE A 87 -1.16 8.92 37.58
N ASP A 88 -1.57 7.65 37.64
CA ASP A 88 -0.87 6.60 38.38
C ASP A 88 0.36 6.03 37.63
N ARG A 89 0.52 6.37 36.34
CA ARG A 89 1.64 5.90 35.49
C ARG A 89 2.68 6.99 35.28
N VAL A 90 3.88 6.69 35.75
CA VAL A 90 5.11 7.43 35.46
C VAL A 90 5.62 7.01 34.07
N ASP A 91 6.15 7.95 33.29
CA ASP A 91 6.72 7.65 31.99
C ASP A 91 8.03 6.82 32.08
N PRO A 92 8.52 6.21 30.98
CA PRO A 92 9.77 5.46 30.99
C PRO A 92 11.02 6.28 31.37
N GLY A 93 10.92 7.62 31.39
CA GLY A 93 11.97 8.53 31.85
C GLY A 93 11.88 8.89 33.34
N GLY A 94 10.92 8.35 34.08
CA GLY A 94 10.71 8.65 35.50
C GLY A 94 9.92 9.94 35.77
N SER A 95 9.31 10.55 34.74
CA SER A 95 8.53 11.78 34.87
C SER A 95 7.06 11.48 35.14
N ALA A 96 6.50 12.12 36.16
CA ALA A 96 5.06 12.10 36.40
C ALA A 96 4.32 12.96 35.35
N PRO A 97 3.06 12.63 35.02
CA PRO A 97 2.21 13.49 34.21
C PRO A 97 1.85 14.78 34.97
N ASP A 98 1.87 15.91 34.26
CA ASP A 98 1.64 17.26 34.79
C ASP A 98 0.50 18.00 34.06
N ILE A 99 -0.06 17.42 32.99
CA ILE A 99 -1.23 17.93 32.26
C ILE A 99 -2.20 16.79 31.89
N ASP A 100 -3.49 17.09 31.95
CA ASP A 100 -4.58 16.23 31.49
C ASP A 100 -5.11 16.70 30.13
N LEU A 101 -5.05 15.85 29.12
CA LEU A 101 -5.65 16.12 27.81
C LEU A 101 -7.00 15.41 27.70
N VAL A 102 -8.06 16.17 27.43
CA VAL A 102 -9.43 15.64 27.31
C VAL A 102 -9.81 15.57 25.84
N ALA A 103 -10.01 14.36 25.32
CA ALA A 103 -10.47 14.11 23.96
C ALA A 103 -11.92 14.55 23.74
N SER A 104 -12.34 14.69 22.48
CA SER A 104 -13.69 15.15 22.10
C SER A 104 -14.82 14.21 22.53
N ASP A 105 -14.50 12.95 22.80
CA ASP A 105 -15.38 11.91 23.33
C ASP A 105 -15.31 11.77 24.87
N GLY A 106 -14.63 12.69 25.56
CA GLY A 106 -14.57 12.77 27.02
C GLY A 106 -13.57 11.82 27.68
N VAL A 107 -12.66 11.20 26.91
CA VAL A 107 -11.59 10.37 27.46
C VAL A 107 -10.41 11.25 27.90
N HIS A 108 -9.94 11.03 29.12
CA HIS A 108 -8.83 11.75 29.76
C HIS A 108 -7.48 11.04 29.52
N PHE A 109 -6.45 11.83 29.26
CA PHE A 109 -5.09 11.39 28.98
C PHE A 109 -4.10 12.21 29.83
N ALA A 110 -3.67 11.66 30.96
CA ALA A 110 -2.66 12.30 31.80
C ALA A 110 -1.26 12.08 31.18
N VAL A 111 -0.58 13.17 30.85
CA VAL A 111 0.67 13.18 30.11
C VAL A 111 1.64 14.23 30.65
N ASN A 112 2.88 14.21 30.17
CA ASN A 112 3.92 15.18 30.51
C ASN A 112 4.06 16.28 29.43
N ALA A 113 3.79 17.52 29.81
CA ALA A 113 3.84 18.70 28.95
C ALA A 113 5.27 19.03 28.47
N ALA A 114 6.32 18.70 29.24
CA ALA A 114 7.70 18.87 28.77
C ALA A 114 8.03 17.90 27.63
N LYS A 115 7.56 16.64 27.72
CA LYS A 115 7.70 15.65 26.64
C LYS A 115 6.97 16.08 25.37
N LEU A 116 5.76 16.64 25.49
CA LEU A 116 5.00 17.16 24.34
C LEU A 116 5.68 18.40 23.73
N ARG A 117 6.13 19.38 24.55
CA ARG A 117 6.90 20.55 24.07
C ARG A 117 8.20 20.16 23.38
N ALA A 118 8.87 19.08 23.80
CA ALA A 118 10.10 18.60 23.16
C ALA A 118 9.88 18.02 21.75
N ASN A 119 8.65 17.66 21.38
CA ASN A 119 8.30 17.07 20.07
C ASN A 119 7.43 18.00 19.20
N SER A 120 6.95 19.13 19.74
CA SER A 120 6.06 20.06 19.05
C SER A 120 6.69 21.43 18.84
N LEU A 121 6.66 21.91 17.59
CA LEU A 121 7.17 23.21 17.17
C LEU A 121 6.24 24.38 17.53
N ASN A 122 4.97 24.12 17.87
CA ASN A 122 3.97 25.16 18.17
C ASN A 122 3.39 25.06 19.60
N GLY A 123 4.07 24.34 20.50
CA GLY A 123 3.58 24.15 21.88
C GLY A 123 2.30 23.32 21.96
N PHE A 124 2.13 22.41 20.99
CA PHE A 124 0.99 21.50 20.82
C PHE A 124 -0.32 22.28 20.65
N ASP A 125 -0.43 23.01 19.53
CA ASP A 125 -1.52 23.97 19.22
C ASP A 125 -1.72 25.03 20.34
N GLY A 126 -0.62 25.45 20.97
CA GLY A 126 -0.62 26.39 22.09
C GLY A 126 -1.23 25.88 23.41
N LEU A 127 -1.63 24.60 23.49
CA LEU A 127 -2.33 24.04 24.65
C LEU A 127 -1.47 23.95 25.92
N LEU A 128 -0.14 23.91 25.79
CA LEU A 128 0.81 23.61 26.87
C LEU A 128 1.24 24.85 27.69
N LEU A 129 0.29 25.74 27.98
CA LEU A 129 0.51 26.94 28.80
C LEU A 129 0.92 26.57 30.24
N PRO A 130 1.86 27.29 30.89
CA PRO A 130 2.37 26.94 32.22
C PRO A 130 1.33 26.90 33.36
N THR A 131 0.14 27.45 33.14
CA THR A 131 -0.96 27.54 34.12
C THR A 131 -2.07 26.51 33.89
N SER A 132 -2.04 25.78 32.78
CA SER A 132 -3.12 24.87 32.37
C SER A 132 -2.80 23.44 32.82
N THR A 133 -3.51 22.96 33.84
CA THR A 133 -3.44 21.55 34.29
C THR A 133 -4.31 20.61 33.45
N THR A 134 -5.25 21.18 32.69
CA THR A 134 -6.19 20.43 31.84
C THR A 134 -6.42 21.20 30.54
N ALA A 135 -6.43 20.51 29.40
CA ALA A 135 -6.69 21.09 28.09
C ALA A 135 -7.63 20.20 27.27
N ALA A 136 -8.63 20.80 26.62
CA ALA A 136 -9.50 20.08 25.70
C ALA A 136 -8.85 19.97 24.32
N VAL A 137 -8.86 18.77 23.74
CA VAL A 137 -8.27 18.45 22.44
C VAL A 137 -9.40 18.04 21.48
N PRO A 138 -9.61 18.76 20.36
CA PRO A 138 -10.65 18.45 19.38
C PRO A 138 -10.27 17.25 18.48
N LEU A 139 -9.90 16.12 19.11
CA LEU A 139 -9.60 14.84 18.48
C LEU A 139 -10.38 13.73 19.22
N SER A 140 -10.73 12.66 18.52
CA SER A 140 -11.24 11.45 19.17
C SER A 140 -10.17 10.81 20.05
N SER A 141 -10.59 10.07 21.08
CA SER A 141 -9.69 9.34 21.97
C SER A 141 -8.69 8.46 21.22
N LYS A 142 -9.12 7.81 20.13
CA LYS A 142 -8.25 6.93 19.33
C LYS A 142 -7.13 7.68 18.61
N VAL A 143 -7.44 8.81 17.96
CA VAL A 143 -6.45 9.63 17.24
C VAL A 143 -5.48 10.27 18.24
N LEU A 144 -6.00 10.80 19.36
CA LEU A 144 -5.15 11.32 20.44
C LEU A 144 -4.27 10.23 21.05
N ASN A 145 -4.81 9.03 21.30
CA ASN A 145 -4.04 7.90 21.81
C ASN A 145 -2.91 7.53 20.84
N MET A 146 -3.17 7.45 19.52
CA MET A 146 -2.15 7.13 18.52
C MET A 146 -1.05 8.22 18.44
N LEU A 147 -1.41 9.50 18.47
CA LEU A 147 -0.44 10.61 18.58
C LEU A 147 0.45 10.46 19.82
N LEU A 148 -0.14 10.23 20.99
CA LEU A 148 0.59 10.09 22.25
C LEU A 148 1.49 8.85 22.25
N HIS A 149 0.99 7.70 21.78
CA HIS A 149 1.80 6.49 21.60
C HIS A 149 3.04 6.77 20.75
N THR A 150 2.87 7.49 19.64
CA THR A 150 3.97 7.84 18.73
C THR A 150 4.99 8.79 19.38
N ILE A 151 4.53 9.85 20.08
CA ILE A 151 5.41 10.80 20.79
C ILE A 151 6.19 10.13 21.94
N TYR A 152 5.58 9.17 22.63
CA TYR A 152 6.20 8.45 23.74
C TYR A 152 7.02 7.22 23.30
N GLY A 153 6.93 6.82 22.02
CA GLY A 153 7.59 5.61 21.52
C GLY A 153 6.99 4.30 22.07
N LEU A 154 5.70 4.31 22.42
CA LEU A 154 4.99 3.17 22.99
C LEU A 154 4.20 2.45 21.89
N SER A 155 4.36 1.13 21.73
CA SER A 155 3.64 0.39 20.69
C SER A 155 2.11 0.52 20.88
N ALA A 156 1.40 0.86 19.82
CA ALA A 156 -0.06 1.03 19.80
C ALA A 156 -0.79 -0.23 19.29
N ARG A 157 -0.07 -1.36 19.13
CA ARG A 157 -0.56 -2.56 18.43
C ARG A 157 -1.81 -3.18 19.05
N GLU A 158 -1.98 -3.08 20.37
CA GLU A 158 -3.16 -3.59 21.08
C GLU A 158 -4.46 -2.83 20.75
N TYR A 159 -4.37 -1.58 20.33
CA TYR A 159 -5.52 -0.75 19.93
C TYR A 159 -5.98 -1.02 18.50
N ALA A 160 -5.12 -1.62 17.67
CA ALA A 160 -5.35 -1.92 16.26
C ALA A 160 -6.07 -0.75 15.53
N PRO A 161 -5.45 0.43 15.40
CA PRO A 161 -6.08 1.60 14.76
C PRO A 161 -6.49 1.29 13.31
N THR A 162 -7.57 1.88 12.82
CA THR A 162 -7.99 1.79 11.41
C THR A 162 -7.09 2.65 10.51
N VAL A 163 -7.14 2.46 9.19
CA VAL A 163 -6.40 3.34 8.27
C VAL A 163 -6.91 4.78 8.38
N ASP A 164 -8.22 5.00 8.50
CA ASP A 164 -8.82 6.33 8.71
C ASP A 164 -8.29 7.01 9.99
N GLU A 165 -8.13 6.25 11.08
CA GLU A 165 -7.57 6.73 12.35
C GLU A 165 -6.08 7.08 12.21
N LEU A 166 -5.33 6.33 11.39
CA LEU A 166 -3.93 6.62 11.07
C LEU A 166 -3.78 7.85 10.16
N THR A 167 -4.68 8.03 9.18
CA THR A 167 -4.77 9.24 8.35
C THR A 167 -5.05 10.46 9.20
N ALA A 168 -6.10 10.42 10.03
CA ALA A 168 -6.43 11.52 10.95
C ALA A 168 -5.31 11.80 11.97
N THR A 169 -4.48 10.80 12.32
CA THR A 169 -3.28 10.98 13.16
C THR A 169 -2.19 11.76 12.42
N ILE A 170 -1.97 11.46 11.14
CA ILE A 170 -1.01 12.18 10.29
C ILE A 170 -1.48 13.62 10.04
N ASP A 171 -2.75 13.83 9.69
CA ASP A 171 -3.32 15.17 9.47
C ASP A 171 -3.27 16.03 10.75
N ALA A 172 -3.61 15.44 11.89
CA ALA A 172 -3.53 16.12 13.18
C ALA A 172 -2.09 16.47 13.57
N SER A 173 -1.08 15.72 13.12
CA SER A 173 0.31 15.95 13.49
C SER A 173 0.79 17.34 13.08
N GLU A 174 0.46 17.80 11.88
CA GLU A 174 0.80 19.17 11.43
C GLU A 174 0.17 20.23 12.35
N ARG A 175 -1.13 20.07 12.68
CA ARG A 175 -1.84 20.99 13.58
C ARG A 175 -1.17 21.11 14.95
N TYR A 176 -0.74 20.00 15.55
CA TYR A 176 -0.05 20.01 16.83
C TYR A 176 1.47 20.25 16.71
N GLY A 177 1.95 20.70 15.54
CA GLY A 177 3.34 21.11 15.31
C GLY A 177 4.34 19.94 15.35
N LEU A 178 3.87 18.72 15.12
CA LEU A 178 4.66 17.50 15.14
C LEU A 178 5.18 17.19 13.73
N SER A 179 6.47 16.84 13.61
CA SER A 179 7.01 16.34 12.35
C SER A 179 6.66 14.87 12.16
N VAL A 180 5.74 14.56 11.25
CA VAL A 180 5.38 13.18 10.86
C VAL A 180 6.62 12.40 10.40
N GLU A 181 7.49 13.04 9.62
CA GLU A 181 8.77 12.46 9.19
C GLU A 181 9.62 12.06 10.40
N ALA A 182 9.87 12.98 11.35
CA ALA A 182 10.67 12.66 12.54
C ALA A 182 10.01 11.57 13.41
N LEU A 183 8.68 11.59 13.54
CA LEU A 183 7.92 10.62 14.32
C LEU A 183 7.84 9.24 13.67
N ALA A 184 7.90 9.13 12.34
CA ALA A 184 7.72 7.87 11.60
C ALA A 184 8.96 7.42 10.78
N HIS A 185 10.12 8.08 10.92
CA HIS A 185 11.34 7.72 10.17
C HIS A 185 11.87 6.31 10.43
N ASN A 186 11.53 5.70 11.57
CA ASN A 186 12.10 4.44 12.03
C ASN A 186 11.05 3.30 11.96
N PRO A 187 11.42 2.11 11.45
CA PRO A 187 10.56 0.92 11.50
C PRO A 187 10.02 0.54 12.88
N THR A 188 10.67 0.95 13.98
CA THR A 188 10.19 0.75 15.36
C THR A 188 9.30 1.88 15.88
N SER A 189 8.93 2.85 15.03
CA SER A 189 7.95 3.88 15.40
C SER A 189 6.56 3.25 15.51
N PRO A 190 5.78 3.56 16.57
CA PRO A 190 4.41 3.07 16.69
C PRO A 190 3.51 3.40 15.49
N LEU A 191 3.72 4.56 14.83
CA LEU A 191 2.97 4.96 13.64
C LEU A 191 3.39 4.15 12.40
N TYR A 192 4.69 3.92 12.24
CA TYR A 192 5.23 3.06 11.16
C TYR A 192 4.74 1.62 11.32
N GLU A 193 4.88 1.04 12.52
CA GLU A 193 4.40 -0.32 12.83
C GLU A 193 2.90 -0.47 12.57
N ALA A 194 2.09 0.52 12.96
CA ALA A 194 0.64 0.48 12.80
C ALA A 194 0.21 0.52 11.32
N ILE A 195 0.83 1.35 10.49
CA ILE A 195 0.56 1.41 9.04
C ILE A 195 1.03 0.10 8.37
N LEU A 196 2.24 -0.37 8.68
CA LEU A 196 2.76 -1.62 8.10
C LEU A 196 1.92 -2.85 8.52
N PHE A 197 1.37 -2.86 9.73
CA PHE A 197 0.46 -3.92 10.20
C PHE A 197 -0.86 -3.97 9.40
N ARG A 198 -1.31 -2.85 8.82
CA ARG A 198 -2.51 -2.77 7.98
C ARG A 198 -2.27 -3.11 6.50
N ALA A 199 -1.04 -2.94 6.03
CA ALA A 199 -0.67 -3.13 4.62
C ALA A 199 -1.08 -4.48 3.98
N PRO A 200 -1.02 -5.65 4.67
CA PRO A 200 -1.47 -6.91 4.05
C PRO A 200 -2.98 -6.98 3.77
N SER A 201 -3.79 -6.21 4.49
CA SER A 201 -5.25 -6.15 4.35
C SER A 201 -5.74 -4.97 3.53
N GLN A 202 -5.02 -3.84 3.55
CA GLN A 202 -5.38 -2.57 2.94
C GLN A 202 -4.14 -1.95 2.24
N PRO A 203 -3.59 -2.63 1.22
CA PRO A 203 -2.28 -2.29 0.66
C PRO A 203 -2.28 -0.95 -0.06
N LEU A 204 -3.36 -0.63 -0.80
CA LEU A 204 -3.45 0.60 -1.58
C LEU A 204 -3.61 1.82 -0.66
N GLU A 205 -4.45 1.70 0.37
CA GLU A 205 -4.71 2.74 1.34
C GLU A 205 -3.47 3.03 2.20
N CYS A 206 -2.78 1.98 2.67
CA CYS A 206 -1.52 2.14 3.42
C CYS A 206 -0.39 2.72 2.54
N TYR A 207 -0.32 2.35 1.26
CA TYR A 207 0.66 2.91 0.33
C TYR A 207 0.37 4.38 0.05
N SER A 208 -0.91 4.71 -0.20
CA SER A 208 -1.37 6.09 -0.42
C SER A 208 -1.12 6.97 0.81
N LEU A 209 -1.36 6.45 2.03
CA LEU A 209 -1.07 7.17 3.27
C LEU A 209 0.42 7.42 3.50
N ALA A 210 1.27 6.42 3.27
CA ALA A 210 2.73 6.58 3.35
C ALA A 210 3.26 7.58 2.31
N ALA A 211 2.70 7.54 1.09
CA ALA A 211 3.01 8.46 0.01
C ALA A 211 2.60 9.91 0.33
N HIS A 212 1.38 10.11 0.83
CA HIS A 212 0.83 11.40 1.27
C HIS A 212 1.72 12.05 2.35
N ALA A 213 2.07 11.27 3.38
CA ALA A 213 2.98 11.66 4.45
C ALA A 213 4.46 11.77 4.02
N LYS A 214 4.78 11.47 2.75
CA LYS A 214 6.13 11.48 2.14
C LYS A 214 7.13 10.55 2.84
N LEU A 215 6.63 9.48 3.49
CA LEU A 215 7.42 8.49 4.20
C LEU A 215 8.00 7.46 3.20
N ASP A 216 9.05 7.85 2.47
CA ASP A 216 9.67 7.08 1.39
C ASP A 216 10.00 5.61 1.81
N GLU A 217 10.62 5.40 2.97
CA GLU A 217 10.95 4.05 3.50
C GLU A 217 9.70 3.20 3.83
N LEU A 218 8.63 3.81 4.32
CA LEU A 218 7.37 3.12 4.60
C LEU A 218 6.66 2.76 3.29
N ALA A 219 6.66 3.66 2.31
CA ALA A 219 6.13 3.37 0.98
C ALA A 219 6.89 2.21 0.30
N ILE A 220 8.21 2.13 0.45
CA ILE A 220 9.02 0.98 0.00
C ILE A 220 8.56 -0.30 0.69
N ALA A 221 8.46 -0.32 2.03
CA ALA A 221 8.04 -1.51 2.78
C ALA A 221 6.62 -1.98 2.39
N VAL A 222 5.68 -1.05 2.23
CA VAL A 222 4.28 -1.35 1.86
C VAL A 222 4.15 -1.81 0.40
N SER A 223 5.00 -1.34 -0.52
CA SER A 223 4.87 -1.62 -1.96
C SER A 223 4.91 -3.10 -2.37
N SER A 224 5.46 -3.99 -1.54
CA SER A 224 5.40 -5.43 -1.80
C SER A 224 3.98 -6.00 -1.70
N TYR A 225 3.13 -5.41 -0.85
CA TYR A 225 1.73 -5.79 -0.71
C TYR A 225 0.85 -5.21 -1.82
N THR A 226 1.25 -4.12 -2.47
CA THR A 226 0.46 -3.52 -3.56
C THR A 226 0.46 -4.36 -4.83
N LEU A 227 1.35 -5.35 -4.97
CA LEU A 227 1.38 -6.26 -6.13
C LEU A 227 0.08 -7.06 -6.33
N SER A 228 -0.74 -7.21 -5.29
CA SER A 228 -2.08 -7.81 -5.36
C SER A 228 -3.17 -6.85 -5.85
N VAL A 229 -2.90 -5.54 -5.89
CA VAL A 229 -3.83 -4.49 -6.30
C VAL A 229 -4.01 -4.51 -7.83
N HIS A 230 -5.25 -4.43 -8.25
CA HIS A 230 -5.61 -4.24 -9.65
C HIS A 230 -5.52 -2.75 -9.98
N LEU A 231 -4.56 -2.34 -10.83
CA LEU A 231 -4.29 -0.93 -11.11
C LEU A 231 -5.50 -0.12 -11.62
N PRO A 232 -6.43 -0.67 -12.43
CA PRO A 232 -7.66 0.02 -12.82
C PRO A 232 -8.62 0.36 -11.66
N ASP A 233 -8.44 -0.22 -10.47
CA ASP A 233 -9.28 0.06 -9.29
C ASP A 233 -8.79 1.32 -8.53
N ILE A 234 -7.65 1.91 -8.93
CA ILE A 234 -7.11 3.14 -8.35
C ILE A 234 -7.99 4.31 -8.78
N THR A 235 -8.73 4.90 -7.84
CA THR A 235 -9.57 6.08 -8.09
C THR A 235 -8.73 7.35 -8.25
N GLU A 236 -9.29 8.37 -8.91
CA GLU A 236 -8.69 9.70 -9.04
C GLU A 236 -8.35 10.30 -7.66
N GLU A 237 -9.27 10.24 -6.70
CA GLU A 237 -9.05 10.60 -5.29
C GLU A 237 -7.83 9.89 -4.67
N THR A 238 -7.68 8.59 -4.90
CA THR A 238 -6.54 7.81 -4.38
C THR A 238 -5.23 8.21 -5.06
N ALA A 239 -5.28 8.50 -6.36
CA ALA A 239 -4.14 8.93 -7.16
C ALA A 239 -3.67 10.35 -6.79
N GLU A 240 -4.59 11.27 -6.53
CA GLU A 240 -4.32 12.60 -6.02
C GLU A 240 -3.71 12.54 -4.61
N HIS A 241 -4.31 11.76 -3.70
CA HIS A 241 -3.86 11.62 -2.32
C HIS A 241 -2.42 11.09 -2.21
N MET A 242 -2.05 10.08 -3.00
CA MET A 242 -0.68 9.56 -3.05
C MET A 242 0.30 10.47 -3.82
N GLY A 243 -0.21 11.26 -4.76
CA GLY A 243 0.58 12.12 -5.65
C GLY A 243 1.35 11.39 -6.75
N ALA A 244 1.59 12.10 -7.85
CA ALA A 244 2.15 11.55 -9.09
C ALA A 244 3.49 10.81 -8.94
N ARG A 245 4.37 11.21 -8.00
CA ARG A 245 5.67 10.54 -7.75
C ARG A 245 5.49 9.09 -7.31
N TYR A 246 4.54 8.83 -6.42
CA TYR A 246 4.30 7.48 -5.88
C TYR A 246 3.39 6.67 -6.81
N LEU A 247 2.40 7.32 -7.45
CA LEU A 247 1.60 6.70 -8.51
C LEU A 247 2.50 6.16 -9.64
N ARG A 248 3.44 6.97 -10.14
CA ARG A 248 4.42 6.53 -11.15
C ARG A 248 5.22 5.32 -10.67
N ARG A 249 5.77 5.37 -9.45
CA ARG A 249 6.55 4.26 -8.87
C ARG A 249 5.74 2.96 -8.78
N LEU A 250 4.48 3.03 -8.33
CA LEU A 250 3.56 1.89 -8.25
C LEU A 250 3.32 1.25 -9.63
N PHE A 251 2.99 2.06 -10.64
CA PHE A 251 2.80 1.56 -12.00
C PHE A 251 4.08 0.92 -12.58
N PHE A 252 5.24 1.56 -12.40
CA PHE A 252 6.52 1.01 -12.87
C PHE A 252 6.92 -0.29 -12.16
N LEU A 253 6.60 -0.45 -10.87
CA LEU A 253 6.77 -1.72 -10.15
C LEU A 253 5.94 -2.84 -10.80
N HIS A 254 4.66 -2.58 -11.09
CA HIS A 254 3.77 -3.57 -11.69
C HIS A 254 4.20 -3.90 -13.14
N LEU A 255 4.41 -2.90 -13.99
CA LEU A 255 4.84 -3.09 -15.38
C LEU A 255 6.21 -3.77 -15.45
N GLY A 256 7.21 -3.31 -14.68
CA GLY A 256 8.55 -3.88 -14.66
C GLY A 256 8.58 -5.35 -14.24
N ARG A 257 7.73 -5.74 -13.28
CA ARG A 257 7.55 -7.16 -12.90
C ARG A 257 6.88 -7.97 -13.99
N MET A 258 5.87 -7.43 -14.67
CA MET A 258 5.20 -8.11 -15.78
C MET A 258 6.13 -8.30 -17.00
N GLU A 259 6.95 -7.30 -17.34
CA GLU A 259 7.96 -7.44 -18.40
C GLU A 259 9.09 -8.40 -18.01
N ALA A 260 9.54 -8.38 -16.75
CA ALA A 260 10.48 -9.38 -16.25
C ALA A 260 9.91 -10.80 -16.36
N LEU A 261 8.63 -11.01 -16.00
CA LEU A 261 7.96 -12.31 -16.14
C LEU A 261 7.86 -12.76 -17.61
N LYS A 262 7.46 -11.86 -18.52
CA LYS A 262 7.42 -12.13 -19.97
C LYS A 262 8.81 -12.53 -20.50
N ARG A 263 9.84 -11.74 -20.21
CA ARG A 263 11.24 -12.01 -20.61
C ARG A 263 11.73 -13.36 -20.08
N ILE A 264 11.41 -13.68 -18.82
CA ILE A 264 11.77 -14.95 -18.19
C ILE A 264 11.03 -16.13 -18.86
N LEU A 265 9.74 -16.01 -19.18
CA LEU A 265 8.96 -17.09 -19.83
C LEU A 265 9.29 -17.29 -21.32
N ARG A 266 9.70 -16.22 -22.03
CA ARG A 266 10.05 -16.27 -23.46
C ARG A 266 11.20 -17.23 -23.80
N THR A 267 12.15 -17.44 -22.89
CA THR A 267 13.28 -18.34 -23.13
C THR A 267 12.88 -19.80 -22.85
N PRO A 268 12.72 -20.67 -23.87
CA PRO A 268 12.36 -22.07 -23.67
C PRO A 268 13.51 -22.87 -23.03
N PHE A 269 13.26 -24.15 -22.74
CA PHE A 269 14.36 -25.07 -22.41
C PHE A 269 15.20 -25.37 -23.67
N ILE A 270 16.48 -25.68 -23.46
CA ILE A 270 17.37 -26.09 -24.55
C ILE A 270 17.16 -27.59 -24.77
N PRO A 271 16.85 -28.07 -25.99
CA PRO A 271 16.71 -29.49 -26.27
C PRO A 271 18.06 -30.23 -26.12
N HIS A 272 18.00 -31.53 -25.84
CA HIS A 272 19.19 -32.37 -25.77
C HIS A 272 19.67 -32.78 -27.19
N SER A 273 20.91 -33.27 -27.29
CA SER A 273 21.42 -33.86 -28.54
C SER A 273 20.61 -35.11 -28.93
N PRO A 274 20.40 -35.40 -30.22
CA PRO A 274 19.65 -36.58 -30.66
C PRO A 274 20.19 -37.89 -30.06
N THR A 275 19.28 -38.73 -29.58
CA THR A 275 19.54 -40.09 -29.06
C THR A 275 18.84 -41.13 -29.94
N GLU A 276 19.03 -42.43 -29.67
CA GLU A 276 18.38 -43.50 -30.44
C GLU A 276 16.84 -43.50 -30.28
N ASP A 277 16.33 -43.01 -29.14
CA ASP A 277 14.90 -43.00 -28.79
C ASP A 277 14.22 -41.62 -28.92
N CYS A 278 14.98 -40.54 -29.13
CA CYS A 278 14.45 -39.18 -29.25
C CYS A 278 15.35 -38.30 -30.13
N ASP A 279 14.77 -37.65 -31.15
CA ASP A 279 15.51 -36.83 -32.11
C ASP A 279 15.97 -35.46 -31.55
N GLY A 280 15.51 -35.07 -30.36
CA GLY A 280 15.82 -33.78 -29.73
C GLY A 280 15.36 -32.57 -30.55
N SER A 281 14.39 -32.73 -31.47
CA SER A 281 14.03 -31.67 -32.41
C SER A 281 13.19 -30.56 -31.77
N LYS A 282 13.17 -29.38 -32.40
CA LYS A 282 12.29 -28.27 -32.02
C LYS A 282 10.81 -28.53 -32.33
N GLU A 283 10.52 -29.52 -33.16
CA GLU A 283 9.15 -29.94 -33.51
C GLU A 283 8.56 -30.94 -32.46
N TYR A 284 9.25 -31.12 -31.34
CA TYR A 284 8.83 -32.01 -30.25
C TYR A 284 7.68 -31.39 -29.41
N PRO A 285 6.58 -32.11 -29.13
CA PRO A 285 5.36 -31.53 -28.53
C PRO A 285 5.53 -30.70 -27.24
N PRO A 286 6.46 -31.01 -26.30
CA PRO A 286 6.70 -30.19 -25.11
C PRO A 286 7.26 -28.80 -25.38
N HIS A 287 7.85 -28.52 -26.55
CA HIS A 287 8.26 -27.17 -26.93
C HIS A 287 7.03 -26.31 -27.26
N ASP A 288 6.12 -26.83 -28.08
CA ASP A 288 4.85 -26.14 -28.40
C ASP A 288 3.94 -26.04 -27.17
N GLU A 289 3.92 -27.07 -26.31
CA GLU A 289 3.24 -26.99 -25.02
C GLU A 289 3.88 -25.96 -24.07
N TRP A 290 5.22 -25.80 -24.07
CA TRP A 290 5.87 -24.70 -23.36
C TRP A 290 5.41 -23.34 -23.88
N VAL A 291 5.46 -23.10 -25.20
CA VAL A 291 5.04 -21.83 -25.80
C VAL A 291 3.58 -21.51 -25.44
N LYS A 292 2.69 -22.51 -25.59
CA LYS A 292 1.29 -22.39 -25.22
C LYS A 292 1.10 -22.09 -23.72
N ARG A 293 1.72 -22.86 -22.83
CA ARG A 293 1.59 -22.68 -21.38
C ARG A 293 2.19 -21.36 -20.91
N ALA A 294 3.30 -20.92 -21.50
CA ALA A 294 3.90 -19.61 -21.25
C ALA A 294 2.94 -18.48 -21.67
N ALA A 295 2.29 -18.58 -22.84
CA ALA A 295 1.28 -17.63 -23.27
C ALA A 295 0.05 -17.61 -22.34
N GLU A 296 -0.47 -18.78 -21.93
CA GLU A 296 -1.56 -18.91 -20.96
C GLU A 296 -1.22 -18.30 -19.59
N ILE A 297 0.03 -18.45 -19.13
CA ILE A 297 0.53 -17.81 -17.90
C ILE A 297 0.58 -16.29 -18.08
N VAL A 298 1.21 -15.79 -19.16
CA VAL A 298 1.35 -14.34 -19.41
C VAL A 298 -0.01 -13.65 -19.55
N TRP A 299 -0.96 -14.27 -20.25
CA TRP A 299 -2.30 -13.71 -20.45
C TRP A 299 -3.09 -13.53 -19.15
N ASN A 300 -2.90 -14.44 -18.19
CA ASN A 300 -3.58 -14.44 -16.90
C ASN A 300 -2.64 -14.08 -15.74
N ALA A 301 -1.51 -13.40 -16.02
CA ALA A 301 -0.49 -13.12 -15.03
C ALA A 301 -0.87 -11.94 -14.13
N SER A 302 -0.49 -12.05 -12.86
CA SER A 302 -0.45 -10.95 -11.89
C SER A 302 1.01 -10.71 -11.52
N PRO A 303 1.45 -9.47 -11.26
CA PRO A 303 2.80 -9.19 -10.77
C PRO A 303 3.08 -9.83 -9.39
N ASN A 304 2.04 -10.30 -8.68
CA ASN A 304 2.13 -11.08 -7.44
C ASN A 304 2.13 -12.61 -7.65
N ILE A 305 2.32 -13.12 -8.87
CA ILE A 305 2.38 -14.58 -9.08
C ILE A 305 3.55 -15.19 -8.29
N SER A 306 3.26 -16.18 -7.44
CA SER A 306 4.28 -16.80 -6.60
C SER A 306 5.16 -17.77 -7.40
N PRO A 307 6.44 -17.97 -7.03
CA PRO A 307 7.30 -18.94 -7.70
C PRO A 307 6.73 -20.37 -7.67
N ILE A 308 6.06 -20.75 -6.58
CA ILE A 308 5.36 -22.04 -6.43
C ILE A 308 4.18 -22.16 -7.41
N SER A 309 3.45 -21.08 -7.68
CA SER A 309 2.37 -21.09 -8.68
C SER A 309 2.90 -21.24 -10.11
N LEU A 310 4.05 -20.61 -10.42
CA LEU A 310 4.74 -20.82 -11.70
C LEU A 310 5.23 -22.26 -11.84
N GLU A 311 5.89 -22.80 -10.81
CA GLU A 311 6.37 -24.19 -10.76
C GLU A 311 5.23 -25.17 -11.04
N THR A 312 4.11 -25.01 -10.33
CA THR A 312 2.93 -25.89 -10.47
C THR A 312 2.37 -25.84 -11.89
N ARG A 313 2.23 -24.65 -12.49
CA ARG A 313 1.66 -24.46 -13.83
C ARG A 313 2.56 -24.98 -14.96
N LEU A 314 3.87 -24.98 -14.75
CA LEU A 314 4.87 -25.45 -15.73
C LEU A 314 5.23 -26.94 -15.57
N SER A 315 5.21 -27.48 -14.35
CA SER A 315 5.51 -28.90 -14.09
C SER A 315 4.50 -29.85 -14.73
N ASP A 316 3.30 -29.37 -15.07
CA ASP A 316 2.32 -30.12 -15.85
C ASP A 316 2.84 -30.58 -17.23
N ILE A 317 3.75 -29.79 -17.83
CA ILE A 317 4.37 -30.05 -19.14
C ILE A 317 5.37 -31.22 -19.05
N ALA A 318 5.90 -31.53 -17.85
CA ALA A 318 6.98 -32.48 -17.65
C ALA A 318 6.58 -33.97 -17.80
N LYS A 319 5.40 -34.26 -18.35
CA LYS A 319 4.89 -35.60 -18.66
C LYS A 319 5.34 -36.07 -20.05
N ALA A 320 6.62 -35.84 -20.38
CA ALA A 320 7.22 -36.28 -21.62
C ALA A 320 7.73 -37.73 -21.49
N ASP A 321 7.62 -38.52 -22.56
CA ASP A 321 8.08 -39.92 -22.56
C ASP A 321 9.63 -40.03 -22.54
N CYS A 322 10.35 -38.98 -22.93
CA CYS A 322 11.81 -38.94 -22.91
C CYS A 322 12.35 -38.35 -21.59
N THR A 323 13.16 -39.14 -20.87
CA THR A 323 13.79 -38.75 -19.59
C THR A 323 14.75 -37.56 -19.73
N GLU A 324 15.42 -37.43 -20.87
CA GLU A 324 16.38 -36.34 -21.12
C GLU A 324 15.65 -35.01 -21.39
N CYS A 325 14.55 -35.04 -22.16
CA CYS A 325 13.64 -33.90 -22.30
C CYS A 325 13.07 -33.47 -20.94
N GLN A 326 12.64 -34.43 -20.11
CA GLN A 326 12.15 -34.16 -18.76
C GLN A 326 13.23 -33.47 -17.90
N TYR A 327 14.46 -34.00 -17.90
CA TYR A 327 15.57 -33.40 -17.16
C TYR A 327 15.86 -31.95 -17.58
N HIS A 328 15.95 -31.70 -18.89
CA HIS A 328 16.19 -30.36 -19.43
C HIS A 328 15.06 -29.37 -19.10
N LEU A 329 13.79 -29.82 -19.16
CA LEU A 329 12.62 -29.03 -18.81
C LEU A 329 12.55 -28.73 -17.31
N GLU A 330 12.72 -29.74 -16.44
CA GLU A 330 12.77 -29.53 -14.99
C GLU A 330 13.91 -28.58 -14.58
N HIS A 331 15.08 -28.73 -15.18
CA HIS A 331 16.21 -27.82 -14.95
C HIS A 331 15.88 -26.38 -15.39
N ARG A 332 15.19 -26.22 -16.53
CA ARG A 332 14.72 -24.90 -16.98
C ARG A 332 13.69 -24.30 -16.03
N ILE A 333 12.75 -25.09 -15.51
CA ILE A 333 11.74 -24.65 -14.53
C ILE A 333 12.42 -24.20 -13.23
N LYS A 334 13.35 -24.99 -12.69
CA LYS A 334 14.13 -24.63 -11.47
C LYS A 334 14.91 -23.33 -11.66
N ARG A 335 15.51 -23.13 -12.85
CA ARG A 335 16.14 -21.85 -13.22
C ARG A 335 15.13 -20.70 -13.31
N LEU A 336 13.97 -20.91 -13.93
CA LEU A 336 12.91 -19.91 -14.07
C LEU A 336 12.40 -19.41 -12.71
N ILE A 337 12.16 -20.34 -11.78
CA ILE A 337 11.75 -20.05 -10.40
C ILE A 337 12.78 -19.19 -9.69
N THR A 338 14.07 -19.52 -9.88
CA THR A 338 15.20 -18.76 -9.32
C THR A 338 15.28 -17.36 -9.94
N GLU A 339 15.24 -17.26 -11.27
CA GLU A 339 15.22 -16.02 -12.05
C GLU A 339 14.04 -15.11 -11.62
N TRP A 340 12.86 -15.68 -11.37
CA TRP A 340 11.67 -14.96 -10.90
C TRP A 340 11.76 -14.49 -9.43
N SER A 341 12.30 -15.33 -8.55
CA SER A 341 12.48 -14.97 -7.12
C SER A 341 13.44 -13.80 -6.90
N LEU A 342 14.34 -13.54 -7.86
CA LEU A 342 15.27 -12.41 -7.87
C LEU A 342 14.68 -11.13 -8.48
N VAL A 343 13.48 -11.17 -9.08
CA VAL A 343 12.83 -9.97 -9.63
C VAL A 343 12.34 -9.08 -8.48
N LYS A 344 12.80 -7.82 -8.48
CA LYS A 344 12.43 -6.78 -7.50
C LYS A 344 10.93 -6.74 -7.26
N ASN A 345 10.51 -6.78 -6.00
CA ASN A 345 9.11 -6.80 -5.56
C ASN A 345 8.69 -5.54 -4.78
N THR A 346 9.55 -4.51 -4.75
CA THR A 346 9.29 -3.20 -4.12
C THR A 346 9.65 -2.06 -5.08
N ILE A 347 9.13 -0.85 -4.82
CA ILE A 347 9.42 0.36 -5.62
C ILE A 347 10.90 0.76 -5.62
#